data_AF-A0A448WLC9-F1
#
_entry.id   AF-A0A448WLC9-F1
#
_cell.length_a   1.000
_cell.length_b   1.000
_cell.length_c   1.000
_cell.angle_alpha   90.00
_cell.angle_beta   90.00
_cell.angle_gamma   90.00
#
_symmetry.space_group_name_H-M   'P 1'
#
loop_
_entity.id
_entity.type
_entity.pdbx_description
1 polymer ?
#
loop_
_entity_poly.entity_id
_entity_poly.type
_entity_poly.pdbx_seq_one_letter_code
_entity_poly.pdbx_strand_id
1 'polypeptide(L)'
;MDQHVFSCIVLPLQMYAFHSQDRQMPTCPDGWSNAWMGHSYLMNTAYGAQGGGQQLASPGSCLPHFRSHLFIECNAKGLCGFFQEHKNFWLRVIGSSMDDDMFSMIMGEAIKVRNNDDRIGKCVVCLRTQQMTDFFLR
;
A
#
# COMPACT_ATOMS: atom_id res chain seq x y z
N MET A 1 -14.52 21.58 -1.41
CA MET A 1 -13.20 20.96 -1.65
C MET A 1 -12.69 20.28 -0.39
N ASP A 2 -12.86 20.91 0.78
CA ASP A 2 -12.40 20.46 2.10
C ASP A 2 -12.75 19.01 2.49
N GLN A 3 -13.87 18.46 2.03
CA GLN A 3 -14.23 17.06 2.30
C GLN A 3 -13.43 16.00 1.50
N HIS A 4 -12.61 16.42 0.54
CA HIS A 4 -11.89 15.51 -0.38
C HIS A 4 -10.37 15.59 -0.23
N VAL A 5 -9.88 16.31 0.79
CA VAL A 5 -8.46 16.49 1.07
C VAL A 5 -8.08 15.69 2.31
N PHE A 6 -7.13 14.78 2.17
CA PHE A 6 -6.57 14.05 3.31
C PHE A 6 -5.58 14.93 4.07
N SER A 7 -5.63 14.89 5.40
CA SER A 7 -4.64 15.53 6.27
C SER A 7 -3.53 14.55 6.65
N CYS A 8 -2.31 15.06 6.87
CA CYS A 8 -1.16 14.26 7.29
C CYS A 8 -0.52 14.84 8.56
N ILE A 9 0.20 13.98 9.30
CA ILE A 9 1.00 14.35 10.47
C ILE A 9 2.44 13.93 10.17
N VAL A 10 3.40 14.80 10.49
CA VAL A 10 4.83 14.53 10.33
C VAL A 10 5.43 14.22 11.70
N LEU A 11 6.09 13.07 11.82
CA LEU A 11 6.73 12.61 13.06
C LEU A 11 8.18 12.21 12.78
N PRO A 12 9.13 12.49 13.70
CA PRO A 12 10.54 12.12 13.55
C PRO A 12 10.78 10.64 13.94
N LEU A 13 9.98 9.72 13.40
CA LEU A 13 10.04 8.29 13.72
C LEU A 13 10.48 7.47 12.51
N GLN A 14 11.33 6.47 12.74
CA GLN A 14 11.77 5.56 11.69
C GLN A 14 10.81 4.36 11.59
N MET A 15 10.03 4.34 10.53
CA MET A 15 9.01 3.32 10.26
C MET A 15 9.22 2.69 8.89
N TYR A 16 8.87 1.42 8.77
CA TYR A 16 8.93 0.69 7.50
C TYR A 16 7.66 -0.11 7.26
N ALA A 17 7.30 -0.25 5.99
CA ALA A 17 6.21 -1.12 5.55
C ALA A 17 6.73 -2.53 5.22
N PHE A 18 5.94 -3.53 5.59
CA PHE A 18 6.13 -4.93 5.24
C PHE A 18 4.87 -5.45 4.56
N HIS A 19 5.06 -6.18 3.46
CA HIS A 19 3.98 -6.64 2.58
C HIS A 19 3.97 -8.17 2.56
N SER A 20 2.80 -8.78 2.77
CA SER A 20 2.69 -10.25 2.74
C SER A 20 2.58 -10.80 1.32
N GLN A 21 2.11 -10.00 0.37
CA GLN A 21 1.60 -10.49 -0.92
C GLN A 21 0.55 -11.61 -0.76
N ASP A 22 -0.12 -11.65 0.38
CA ASP A 22 -1.15 -12.61 0.76
C ASP A 22 -2.37 -11.87 1.33
N ARG A 23 -3.48 -12.58 1.55
CA ARG A 23 -4.67 -12.12 2.28
C ARG A 23 -4.41 -11.96 3.77
N GLN A 24 -3.42 -12.69 4.29
CA GLN A 24 -3.05 -12.63 5.69
C GLN A 24 -2.21 -11.40 5.99
N MET A 25 -2.44 -10.79 7.16
CA MET A 25 -1.64 -9.67 7.64
C MET A 25 -0.22 -10.15 7.97
N PRO A 26 0.83 -9.51 7.42
CA PRO A 26 2.19 -9.78 7.87
C PRO A 26 2.39 -9.31 9.31
N THR A 27 3.27 -9.98 10.04
CA THR A 27 3.68 -9.57 11.40
C THR A 27 4.93 -8.70 11.35
N CYS A 28 5.04 -7.73 12.25
CA CYS A 28 6.28 -6.98 12.40
C CYS A 28 7.43 -7.89 12.85
N PRO A 29 8.68 -7.64 12.42
CA PRO A 29 9.85 -8.38 12.89
C PRO A 29 10.08 -8.22 14.40
N ASP A 30 10.87 -9.12 14.98
CA ASP A 30 11.29 -9.04 16.39
C ASP A 30 12.00 -7.71 16.71
N GLY A 31 11.62 -7.08 17.82
CA GLY A 31 12.14 -5.76 18.22
C GLY A 31 11.45 -4.55 17.57
N TRP A 32 10.30 -4.78 16.91
CA TRP A 32 9.45 -3.75 16.33
C TRP A 32 8.02 -3.83 16.89
N SER A 33 7.29 -2.71 16.86
CA SER A 33 5.88 -2.64 17.20
C SER A 33 5.02 -2.28 15.99
N ASN A 34 3.78 -2.77 15.98
CA ASN A 34 2.79 -2.43 14.96
C ASN A 34 2.39 -0.95 15.10
N ALA A 35 2.54 -0.16 14.03
CA ALA A 35 2.01 1.20 13.95
C ALA A 35 0.59 1.19 13.34
N TRP A 36 0.43 0.62 12.14
CA TRP A 36 -0.88 0.37 11.54
C TRP A 36 -0.83 -0.78 10.53
N MET A 37 -2.02 -1.26 10.15
CA MET A 37 -2.21 -2.29 9.14
C MET A 37 -3.00 -1.72 7.95
N GLY A 38 -2.85 -2.32 6.77
CA GLY A 38 -3.52 -1.82 5.58
C GLY A 38 -3.36 -2.69 4.34
N HIS A 39 -3.45 -2.01 3.19
CA HIS A 39 -3.37 -2.57 1.85
C HIS A 39 -2.13 -2.06 1.12
N SER A 40 -1.51 -2.96 0.36
CA SER A 40 -0.25 -2.74 -0.33
C SER A 40 -0.43 -1.90 -1.59
N TYR A 41 -0.16 -0.60 -1.47
CA TYR A 41 -0.25 0.38 -2.55
C TYR A 41 1.11 0.57 -3.24
N LEU A 42 1.13 0.52 -4.57
CA LEU A 42 2.36 0.59 -5.35
C LEU A 42 2.51 1.95 -6.05
N MET A 43 1.52 2.33 -6.85
CA MET A 43 1.62 3.51 -7.71
C MET A 43 0.25 3.98 -8.23
N ASN A 44 0.24 5.14 -8.87
CA ASN A 44 -0.89 5.66 -9.64
C ASN A 44 -0.46 6.22 -10.99
N THR A 45 -1.42 6.30 -11.90
CA THR A 45 -1.33 7.09 -13.13
C THR A 45 -2.56 7.98 -13.29
N ALA A 46 -2.39 9.08 -14.01
CA ALA A 46 -3.40 10.11 -14.28
C ALA A 46 -3.28 10.57 -15.75
N TYR A 47 -3.61 11.84 -16.02
CA TYR A 47 -3.57 12.41 -17.38
C TYR A 47 -2.24 12.13 -18.10
N GLY A 48 -2.34 11.74 -19.37
CA GLY A 48 -1.17 11.43 -20.21
C GLY A 48 -0.33 10.25 -19.74
N ALA A 49 -0.92 9.33 -18.94
CA ALA A 49 -0.22 8.22 -18.28
C ALA A 49 0.94 8.67 -17.37
N GLN A 50 0.94 9.94 -16.94
CA GLN A 50 1.86 10.43 -15.94
C GLN A 50 1.42 9.99 -14.55
N GLY A 51 2.36 9.84 -13.63
CA GLY A 51 2.05 9.29 -12.33
C GLY A 51 3.25 9.26 -11.40
N GLY A 52 3.06 8.59 -10.27
CA GLY A 52 4.08 8.43 -9.24
C GLY A 52 3.92 7.10 -8.54
N GLY A 53 4.96 6.70 -7.82
CA GLY A 53 5.00 5.45 -7.08
C GLY A 53 5.53 5.64 -5.67
N GLN A 54 5.36 4.59 -4.86
CA GLN A 54 5.90 4.49 -3.52
C GLN A 54 7.06 3.50 -3.51
N GLN A 55 8.05 3.74 -2.66
CA GLN A 55 8.98 2.69 -2.28
C GLN A 55 8.24 1.69 -1.38
N LEU A 56 8.33 0.39 -1.66
CA LEU A 56 7.62 -0.64 -0.86
C LEU A 56 8.10 -0.73 0.60
N ALA A 57 9.29 -0.25 0.91
CA ALA A 57 9.73 -0.14 2.30
C ALA A 57 9.17 1.10 3.01
N SER A 58 8.66 2.10 2.27
CA SER A 58 8.11 3.33 2.84
C SER A 58 6.73 3.08 3.46
N PRO A 59 6.42 3.67 4.63
CA PRO A 59 5.08 3.63 5.20
C PRO A 59 3.96 4.09 4.25
N GLY A 60 4.27 4.98 3.29
CA GLY A 60 3.30 5.47 2.29
C GLY A 60 2.80 4.41 1.32
N SER A 61 3.48 3.27 1.20
CA SER A 61 3.03 2.11 0.43
C SER A 61 2.00 1.26 1.16
N CYS A 62 1.71 1.53 2.44
CA CYS A 62 0.75 0.77 3.24
C CYS A 62 -0.42 1.64 3.69
N LEU A 63 -1.49 1.65 2.89
CA LEU A 63 -2.65 2.51 3.13
C LEU A 63 -3.66 1.80 4.04
N PRO A 64 -4.11 2.40 5.16
CA PRO A 64 -5.03 1.75 6.10
C PRO A 64 -6.38 1.34 5.51
N HIS A 65 -6.79 2.02 4.43
CA HIS A 65 -8.05 1.79 3.77
C HIS A 65 -7.87 1.69 2.27
N PHE A 66 -8.32 0.58 1.71
CA PHE A 66 -8.52 0.47 0.29
C PHE A 66 -9.58 1.47 -0.21
N ARG A 67 -9.25 2.15 -1.32
CA ARG A 67 -10.14 3.04 -2.05
C ARG A 67 -9.88 2.89 -3.55
N SER A 68 -10.94 2.85 -4.36
CA SER A 68 -10.82 2.87 -5.82
C SER A 68 -10.28 4.20 -6.34
N HIS A 69 -10.61 5.31 -5.65
CA HIS A 69 -10.11 6.65 -5.92
C HIS A 69 -9.26 7.12 -4.73
N LEU A 70 -7.95 7.22 -4.92
CA LEU A 70 -6.99 7.62 -3.88
C LEU A 70 -6.51 9.06 -3.99
N PHE A 71 -6.66 9.68 -5.16
CA PHE A 71 -6.19 11.02 -5.41
C PHE A 71 -7.19 11.78 -6.27
N ILE A 72 -7.14 13.10 -6.16
CA ILE A 72 -7.93 14.05 -6.95
C ILE A 72 -6.97 14.86 -7.80
N GLU A 73 -7.32 15.11 -9.05
CA GLU A 73 -6.52 15.95 -9.95
C GLU A 73 -7.12 17.36 -9.95
N CYS A 74 -6.28 18.37 -9.76
CA CYS A 74 -6.65 19.77 -9.70
C CYS A 74 -5.91 20.56 -10.77
N ASN A 75 -6.59 21.48 -11.45
CA ASN A 75 -5.97 22.36 -12.43
C ASN A 75 -5.62 23.74 -11.83
N ALA A 76 -4.87 24.55 -12.60
CA ALA A 76 -4.46 25.89 -12.19
C ALA A 76 -5.63 26.87 -11.96
N LYS A 77 -6.85 26.54 -12.41
CA LYS A 77 -8.07 27.33 -12.17
C LYS A 77 -8.78 26.92 -10.87
N GLY A 78 -8.22 25.98 -10.10
CA GLY A 78 -8.80 25.48 -8.85
C GLY A 78 -9.99 24.54 -9.06
N LEU A 79 -10.18 24.00 -10.26
CA LEU A 79 -11.16 22.94 -10.49
C LEU A 79 -10.49 21.59 -10.24
N CYS A 80 -11.10 20.79 -9.37
CA CYS A 80 -10.61 19.46 -9.02
C CYS A 80 -11.65 18.39 -9.35
N GLY A 81 -11.20 17.21 -9.77
CA GLY A 81 -12.09 16.11 -10.13
C GLY A 81 -11.42 14.75 -10.14
N PHE A 82 -12.25 13.73 -10.28
CA PHE A 82 -11.84 12.37 -10.57
C PHE A 82 -12.07 12.11 -12.05
N PHE A 83 -11.05 11.59 -12.73
CA PHE A 83 -11.09 11.34 -14.17
C PHE A 83 -10.96 9.84 -14.45
N GLN A 84 -11.46 9.37 -15.60
CA GLN A 84 -11.47 7.94 -15.93
C GLN A 84 -10.06 7.38 -16.13
N GLU A 85 -9.13 8.26 -16.49
CA GLU A 85 -7.70 8.03 -16.67
C GLU A 85 -6.98 7.72 -15.35
N HIS A 86 -7.59 8.06 -14.20
CA HIS A 86 -7.02 7.75 -12.89
C HIS A 86 -6.98 6.24 -12.70
N LYS A 87 -5.78 5.68 -12.52
CA LYS A 87 -5.57 4.28 -12.15
C LYS A 87 -4.73 4.20 -10.88
N ASN A 88 -5.11 3.28 -10.01
CA ASN A 88 -4.40 2.97 -8.76
C ASN A 88 -3.96 1.52 -8.82
N PHE A 89 -2.69 1.27 -8.54
CA PHE A 89 -2.06 -0.04 -8.62
C PHE A 89 -1.70 -0.52 -7.22
N TRP A 90 -2.06 -1.76 -6.95
CA TRP A 90 -1.90 -2.41 -5.66
C TRP A 90 -1.18 -3.74 -5.85
N LEU A 91 -0.40 -4.18 -4.86
CA LEU A 91 0.17 -5.53 -4.91
C LEU A 91 -0.96 -6.55 -4.86
N ARG A 92 -0.86 -7.56 -5.73
CA ARG A 92 -1.84 -8.65 -5.79
C ARG A 92 -1.48 -9.71 -4.75
N VAL A 93 -2.51 -10.38 -4.25
CA VAL A 93 -2.36 -11.66 -3.56
C VAL A 93 -1.83 -12.70 -4.55
N ILE A 94 -0.68 -13.28 -4.22
CA ILE A 94 -0.14 -14.49 -4.85
C ILE A 94 -0.51 -15.63 -3.91
N GLY A 95 -1.09 -16.72 -4.43
CA GLY A 95 -1.49 -17.85 -3.60
C GLY A 95 -0.30 -18.41 -2.79
N SER A 96 -0.60 -19.09 -1.69
CA SER A 96 0.41 -19.62 -0.76
C SER A 96 1.24 -20.79 -1.32
N SER A 97 0.94 -21.29 -2.53
CA SER A 97 1.82 -22.21 -3.27
C SER A 97 2.85 -21.42 -4.07
N MET A 98 3.96 -21.06 -3.41
CA MET A 98 5.09 -20.34 -4.01
C MET A 98 5.63 -21.01 -5.29
N ASP A 99 5.47 -22.32 -5.45
CA ASP A 99 6.03 -23.05 -6.61
C ASP A 99 5.11 -23.04 -7.84
N ASP A 100 3.79 -23.10 -7.67
CA ASP A 100 2.84 -23.20 -8.80
C ASP A 100 2.30 -21.83 -9.24
N ASP A 101 2.12 -20.87 -8.32
CA ASP A 101 1.42 -19.60 -8.60
C ASP A 101 2.35 -18.42 -8.90
N MET A 102 3.64 -18.49 -8.52
CA MET A 102 4.59 -17.40 -8.80
C MET A 102 5.07 -17.39 -10.25
N PHE A 103 5.17 -18.58 -10.87
CA PHE A 103 5.71 -18.75 -12.23
C PHE A 103 4.66 -19.12 -13.26
N SER A 104 3.42 -19.39 -12.83
CA SER A 104 2.31 -19.65 -13.76
C SER A 104 1.76 -18.36 -14.37
N MET A 105 1.09 -18.52 -15.52
CA MET A 105 0.36 -17.43 -16.14
C MET A 105 -0.84 -17.05 -15.27
N ILE A 106 -0.84 -15.81 -14.80
CA ILE A 106 -1.98 -15.26 -14.08
C ILE A 106 -3.06 -14.83 -15.08
N MET A 107 -4.23 -15.45 -14.99
CA MET A 107 -5.40 -15.02 -15.77
C MET A 107 -5.94 -13.70 -15.24
N GLY A 108 -6.15 -12.73 -16.14
CA GLY A 108 -6.75 -11.45 -15.82
C GLY A 108 -8.21 -11.61 -15.40
N GLU A 109 -8.59 -10.97 -14.29
CA GLU A 109 -9.96 -10.99 -13.75
C GLU A 109 -10.45 -9.55 -13.55
N ALA A 110 -11.67 -9.26 -13.99
CA ALA A 110 -12.33 -7.97 -13.73
C ALA A 110 -13.14 -8.06 -12.43
N ILE A 111 -12.60 -7.51 -11.34
CA ILE A 111 -13.23 -7.57 -10.02
C ILE A 111 -14.04 -6.30 -9.76
N LYS A 112 -15.31 -6.45 -9.37
CA LYS A 112 -16.12 -5.33 -8.88
C LYS A 112 -15.71 -5.01 -7.44
N VAL A 113 -14.96 -3.92 -7.28
CA VAL A 113 -14.40 -3.35 -6.03
C VAL A 113 -15.39 -3.32 -4.84
N ARG A 114 -16.69 -3.24 -5.09
CA ARG A 114 -17.72 -3.17 -4.04
C ARG A 114 -17.79 -4.40 -3.12
N ASN A 115 -17.27 -5.57 -3.54
CA ASN A 115 -17.53 -6.83 -2.84
C ASN A 115 -16.30 -7.53 -2.25
N ASN A 116 -15.06 -7.22 -2.66
CA ASN A 116 -13.93 -7.95 -2.10
C ASN A 116 -12.56 -7.26 -2.29
N ASP A 117 -11.80 -7.10 -1.19
CA ASP A 117 -10.40 -6.68 -1.16
C ASP A 117 -9.43 -7.88 -1.01
N ASP A 118 -9.92 -9.12 -1.00
CA ASP A 118 -9.16 -10.39 -0.87
C ASP A 118 -8.14 -10.66 -1.98
N ARG A 119 -8.10 -9.83 -3.02
CA ARG A 119 -7.12 -9.92 -4.11
C ARG A 119 -5.98 -8.91 -3.96
N ILE A 120 -6.08 -8.03 -2.96
CA ILE A 120 -5.12 -6.98 -2.67
C ILE A 120 -4.25 -7.46 -1.50
N GLY A 121 -2.95 -7.47 -1.71
CA GLY A 121 -1.97 -7.89 -0.71
C GLY A 121 -2.04 -7.00 0.53
N LYS A 122 -1.96 -7.63 1.70
CA LYS A 122 -1.97 -6.93 2.98
C LYS A 122 -0.58 -6.43 3.38
N CYS A 123 -0.55 -5.42 4.22
CA CYS A 123 0.68 -4.83 4.74
C CYS A 123 0.53 -4.38 6.19
N VAL A 124 1.68 -4.25 6.86
CA VAL A 124 1.81 -3.66 8.18
C VAL A 124 2.93 -2.62 8.15
N VAL A 125 2.73 -1.50 8.84
CA VAL A 125 3.80 -0.54 9.13
C VAL A 125 4.29 -0.78 10.54
N CYS A 126 5.61 -0.91 10.66
CA CYS A 126 6.28 -1.21 11.90
C CYS A 126 7.14 -0.04 12.34
N LEU A 127 7.09 0.26 13.63
CA LEU A 127 7.99 1.18 14.31
C LEU A 127 9.06 0.36 15.04
N ARG A 128 10.32 0.74 14.89
CA ARG A 128 11.40 0.08 15.62
C ARG A 128 11.37 0.47 17.10
N THR A 129 11.29 -0.50 18.01
CA THR A 129 11.21 -0.25 19.45
C THR A 129 12.49 -0.60 20.21
N GLN A 130 13.38 -1.44 19.65
CA GLN A 130 14.65 -1.81 20.27
C GLN A 130 15.87 -1.37 19.43
N GLN A 131 16.92 -0.89 20.10
CA GLN A 131 18.23 -0.67 19.49
C GLN A 131 18.92 -2.03 19.24
N MET A 132 19.67 -2.15 18.15
CA MET A 132 20.38 -3.38 17.70
C MET A 132 21.57 -3.77 18.59
N THR A 133 21.57 -3.44 19.87
CA THR A 133 22.71 -3.68 20.77
C THR A 133 22.73 -5.07 21.39
N ASP A 134 21.64 -5.84 21.33
CA ASP A 134 21.52 -7.13 22.05
C ASP A 134 21.72 -8.40 21.19
N PHE A 135 21.96 -8.29 19.88
CA PHE A 135 22.17 -9.47 19.02
C PHE A 135 23.62 -9.98 18.98
N PHE A 136 24.61 -9.19 19.45
CA PHE A 136 26.03 -9.59 19.46
C PHE A 136 26.54 -10.07 20.82
N LEU A 137 25.66 -10.24 21.82
CA LEU A 137 26.01 -10.71 23.17
C LEU A 137 25.38 -12.07 23.53
N ARG A 138 25.02 -12.89 22.54
CA ARG A 138 24.66 -14.30 22.75
C ARG A 138 25.54 -15.21 21.92
#